data_AF-G0QVI8-F1
#
_entry.id   AF-G0QVI8-F1
#
_cell.length_a   1.000
_cell.length_b   1.000
_cell.length_c   1.000
_cell.angle_alpha   90.00
_cell.angle_beta   90.00
_cell.angle_gamma   90.00
#
_symmetry.space_group_name_H-M   'P 1'
#
loop_
_entity.id
_entity.type
_entity.pdbx_description
1 polymer ?
#
loop_
_entity_poly.entity_id
_entity_poly.type
_entity_poly.pdbx_seq_one_letter_code
_entity_poly.pdbx_strand_id
1 'polypeptide(L)'
;MDILGGEQLKMQFSFSLKHPQITQINKFTVKSIGTTPNYRFALMEPPLPKNKPIKITFKNKQGNAGGNNWIAIGVCHKNIIVEKNYGFNFNALGHGAYLMSSNAGSWSTRDEIEYVYDYKYQ
;
A
#
# COMPACT_ATOMS: atom_id res chain seq x y z
N MET A 1 3.51 -38.22 -10.51
CA MET A 1 3.46 -38.32 -9.03
C MET A 1 3.66 -36.90 -8.52
N ASP A 2 2.57 -36.19 -8.33
CA ASP A 2 2.60 -34.77 -7.97
C ASP A 2 3.01 -34.63 -6.51
N ILE A 3 4.27 -34.32 -6.28
CA ILE A 3 4.73 -33.79 -5.01
C ILE A 3 4.82 -32.29 -5.24
N LEU A 4 4.00 -31.53 -4.52
CA LEU A 4 4.26 -30.19 -3.98
C LEU A 4 2.92 -29.58 -3.52
N GLY A 5 2.44 -30.06 -2.37
CA GLY A 5 1.47 -29.35 -1.55
C GLY A 5 2.09 -28.06 -1.02
N GLY A 6 2.23 -27.05 -1.88
CA GLY A 6 2.55 -25.70 -1.44
C GLY A 6 1.32 -25.12 -0.78
N GLU A 7 1.39 -24.85 0.52
CA GLU A 7 0.34 -24.14 1.23
C GLU A 7 0.05 -22.81 0.50
N GLN A 8 -1.14 -22.70 -0.09
CA GLN A 8 -1.55 -21.49 -0.80
C GLN A 8 -1.70 -20.37 0.24
N LEU A 9 -0.91 -19.32 0.09
CA LEU A 9 -0.96 -18.15 0.97
C LEU A 9 -2.38 -17.55 0.92
N LYS A 10 -3.15 -17.72 1.99
CA LYS A 10 -4.52 -17.19 2.09
C LYS A 10 -4.47 -15.73 2.51
N MET A 11 -4.15 -14.86 1.55
CA MET A 11 -4.13 -13.41 1.75
C MET A 11 -5.56 -12.87 1.94
N GLN A 12 -5.76 -12.03 2.95
CA GLN A 12 -7.03 -11.32 3.19
C GLN A 12 -6.79 -9.91 3.71
N PHE A 13 -7.76 -9.01 3.54
CA PHE A 13 -7.67 -7.69 4.15
C PHE A 13 -7.73 -7.80 5.69
N SER A 14 -6.82 -7.06 6.34
CA SER A 14 -6.77 -6.97 7.80
C SER A 14 -7.92 -6.12 8.33
N PHE A 15 -8.54 -6.59 9.42
CA PHE A 15 -9.55 -5.82 10.14
C PHE A 15 -8.95 -4.63 10.90
N SER A 16 -7.69 -4.71 11.32
CA SER A 16 -7.02 -3.70 12.15
C SER A 16 -6.03 -2.84 11.36
N LEU A 17 -5.37 -3.38 10.33
CA LEU A 17 -4.34 -2.66 9.57
C LEU A 17 -4.94 -1.86 8.40
N LYS A 18 -5.78 -0.89 8.71
CA LYS A 18 -6.43 -0.02 7.72
C LYS A 18 -6.75 1.35 8.31
N HIS A 19 -6.86 2.35 7.43
CA HIS A 19 -7.37 3.66 7.83
C HIS A 19 -8.81 3.55 8.41
N PRO A 20 -9.19 4.33 9.45
CA PRO A 20 -10.53 4.30 10.03
C PRO A 20 -11.67 4.53 9.03
N GLN A 21 -11.43 5.35 8.00
CA GLN A 21 -12.37 5.63 6.91
C GLN A 21 -12.39 4.59 5.78
N ILE A 22 -11.82 3.40 6.00
CA ILE A 22 -11.99 2.23 5.12
C ILE A 22 -12.87 1.21 5.82
N THR A 23 -13.99 0.88 5.19
CA THR A 23 -14.90 -0.17 5.62
C THR A 23 -14.51 -1.49 4.96
N GLN A 24 -14.36 -2.53 5.77
CA GLN A 24 -14.18 -3.89 5.26
C GLN A 24 -15.56 -4.52 5.05
N ILE A 25 -15.90 -4.82 3.80
CA ILE A 25 -17.19 -5.43 3.42
C ILE A 25 -17.14 -6.94 3.68
N ASN A 26 -16.01 -7.57 3.38
CA ASN A 26 -15.71 -8.96 3.70
C ASN A 26 -14.19 -9.17 3.70
N LYS A 27 -13.71 -10.39 3.97
CA LYS A 27 -12.28 -10.74 3.98
C LYS A 27 -11.49 -10.36 2.71
N PHE A 28 -12.17 -10.20 1.57
CA PHE A 28 -11.53 -9.91 0.27
C PHE A 28 -11.98 -8.59 -0.36
N THR A 29 -12.77 -7.78 0.33
CA THR A 29 -13.33 -6.55 -0.23
C THR A 29 -13.31 -5.44 0.81
N VAL A 30 -12.72 -4.31 0.43
CA VAL A 30 -12.73 -3.06 1.20
C VAL A 30 -13.31 -1.93 0.35
N LYS A 31 -13.87 -0.93 1.02
CA LYS A 31 -14.38 0.29 0.41
C LYS A 31 -13.94 1.49 1.22
N SER A 32 -13.34 2.45 0.54
CA SER A 32 -13.08 3.76 1.15
C SER A 32 -14.37 4.57 1.18
N ILE A 33 -14.65 5.23 2.30
CA ILE A 33 -15.86 6.04 2.50
C ILE A 33 -15.58 7.50 2.91
N GLY A 34 -14.32 7.86 3.16
CA GLY A 34 -13.95 9.18 3.64
C GLY A 34 -13.37 10.11 2.58
N THR A 35 -13.04 11.32 3.01
CA THR A 35 -12.44 12.38 2.19
C THR A 35 -11.04 12.81 2.66
N THR A 36 -10.68 12.53 3.92
CA THR A 36 -9.42 13.01 4.53
C THR A 36 -8.68 11.89 5.26
N PRO A 37 -7.42 11.57 4.89
CA PRO A 37 -6.69 12.10 3.74
C PRO A 37 -7.32 11.64 2.42
N ASN A 38 -6.90 12.23 1.29
CA ASN A 38 -7.45 11.90 -0.03
C ASN A 38 -7.24 10.40 -0.37
N TYR A 39 -6.10 9.85 0.00
CA TYR A 39 -5.71 8.46 -0.26
C TYR A 39 -5.37 7.75 1.05
N ARG A 40 -5.79 6.48 1.16
CA ARG A 40 -5.79 5.70 2.41
C ARG A 40 -5.37 4.27 2.12
N PHE A 41 -4.62 3.68 3.04
CA PHE A 41 -4.16 2.29 2.96
C PHE A 41 -5.11 1.33 3.68
N ALA A 42 -5.28 0.16 3.10
CA ALA A 42 -5.74 -1.06 3.76
C ALA A 42 -4.76 -2.18 3.43
N LEU A 43 -4.22 -2.83 4.46
CA LEU A 43 -3.19 -3.86 4.30
C LEU A 43 -3.83 -5.25 4.27
N MET A 44 -3.13 -6.17 3.61
CA MET A 44 -3.47 -7.59 3.63
C MET A 44 -2.53 -8.34 4.58
N GLU A 45 -3.04 -9.43 5.14
CA GLU A 45 -2.31 -10.35 5.99
C GLU A 45 -2.41 -11.79 5.44
N PRO A 46 -1.40 -12.64 5.69
CA PRO A 46 -0.14 -12.34 6.40
C PRO A 46 0.84 -11.50 5.55
N PRO A 47 1.95 -11.00 6.12
CA PRO A 47 3.01 -10.34 5.36
C PRO A 47 3.55 -11.21 4.21
N LEU A 48 4.08 -10.55 3.18
CA LEU A 48 4.65 -11.26 2.04
C LEU A 48 5.89 -12.08 2.46
N PRO A 49 6.04 -13.30 1.94
CA PRO A 49 7.22 -14.12 2.22
C PRO A 49 8.45 -13.52 1.53
N LYS A 50 9.59 -13.48 2.23
CA LYS A 50 10.82 -12.85 1.72
C LYS A 50 11.52 -13.62 0.60
N ASN A 51 11.33 -14.95 0.57
CA ASN A 51 12.20 -15.85 -0.21
C ASN A 51 11.48 -16.58 -1.34
N LYS A 52 10.26 -16.14 -1.70
CA LYS A 52 9.53 -16.75 -2.82
C LYS A 52 8.74 -15.70 -3.59
N PRO A 53 8.71 -15.79 -4.94
CA PRO A 53 7.79 -15.02 -5.74
C PRO A 53 6.34 -15.31 -5.33
N ILE A 54 5.50 -14.29 -5.39
CA ILE A 54 4.07 -14.40 -5.17
C ILE A 54 3.33 -13.72 -6.31
N LYS A 55 2.13 -14.23 -6.60
CA LYS A 55 1.20 -13.62 -7.56
C LYS A 55 -0.11 -13.35 -6.83
N ILE A 56 -0.55 -12.09 -6.87
CA ILE A 56 -1.82 -11.66 -6.29
C ILE A 56 -2.60 -10.95 -7.40
N THR A 57 -3.88 -11.27 -7.51
CA THR A 57 -4.80 -10.62 -8.46
C THR A 57 -5.80 -9.78 -7.70
N PHE A 58 -6.06 -8.57 -8.21
CA PHE A 58 -7.05 -7.66 -7.67
C PHE A 58 -8.09 -7.34 -8.73
N LYS A 59 -9.34 -7.13 -8.28
CA LYS A 59 -10.43 -6.66 -9.13
C LYS A 59 -10.94 -5.35 -8.56
N ASN A 60 -10.87 -4.28 -9.35
CA ASN A 60 -11.58 -3.04 -9.03
C ASN A 60 -13.08 -3.28 -9.22
N LYS A 61 -13.86 -3.16 -8.14
CA LYS A 61 -15.32 -3.36 -8.13
C LYS A 61 -16.07 -2.09 -8.51
N GLN A 62 -15.56 -0.93 -8.10
CA GLN A 62 -16.20 0.36 -8.27
C GLN A 62 -15.12 1.45 -8.23
N GLY A 63 -15.09 2.28 -9.26
CA GLY A 63 -14.44 3.59 -9.23
C GLY A 63 -15.51 4.69 -9.20
N ASN A 64 -15.15 5.89 -8.78
CA ASN A 64 -16.04 7.04 -8.92
C ASN A 64 -15.55 7.90 -10.11
N ALA A 65 -16.40 8.00 -11.14
CA ALA A 65 -16.10 8.57 -12.45
C ALA A 65 -15.90 10.09 -12.46
N GLY A 66 -16.21 10.78 -11.36
CA GLY A 66 -16.16 12.26 -11.25
C GLY A 66 -14.78 12.90 -10.98
N GLY A 67 -13.67 12.15 -11.04
CA GLY A 67 -12.30 12.68 -10.89
C GLY A 67 -11.59 12.33 -9.56
N ASN A 68 -10.26 12.17 -9.62
CA ASN A 68 -9.30 11.91 -8.53
C ASN A 68 -9.48 10.65 -7.65
N ASN A 69 -10.32 9.70 -8.04
CA ASN A 69 -10.58 8.47 -7.28
C ASN A 69 -9.66 7.31 -7.70
N TRP A 70 -8.35 7.50 -7.59
CA TRP A 70 -7.39 6.47 -7.95
C TRP A 70 -7.35 5.36 -6.91
N ILE A 71 -7.37 4.12 -7.39
CA ILE A 71 -7.09 2.94 -6.59
C ILE A 71 -5.68 2.51 -6.94
N ALA A 72 -4.82 2.39 -5.92
CA ALA A 72 -3.47 1.90 -6.07
C ALA A 72 -3.27 0.57 -5.35
N ILE A 73 -2.45 -0.28 -5.94
CA ILE A 73 -2.11 -1.61 -5.44
C ILE A 73 -0.60 -1.73 -5.44
N GLY A 74 -0.04 -2.34 -4.40
CA GLY A 74 1.36 -2.68 -4.38
C GLY A 74 1.84 -3.18 -3.04
N VAL A 75 3.10 -2.94 -2.74
CA VAL A 75 3.78 -3.41 -1.53
C VAL A 75 4.19 -2.22 -0.66
N CYS A 76 4.26 -2.43 0.65
CA CYS A 76 4.61 -1.37 1.59
C CYS A 76 5.40 -1.91 2.79
N HIS A 77 6.10 -1.00 3.46
CA HIS A 77 6.69 -1.25 4.77
C HIS A 77 5.64 -0.99 5.85
N LYS A 78 5.15 -2.06 6.51
CA LYS A 78 4.02 -1.99 7.45
C LYS A 78 4.19 -0.87 8.49
N ASN A 79 5.36 -0.79 9.11
CA ASN A 79 5.61 0.15 10.22
C ASN A 79 5.49 1.60 9.77
N ILE A 80 6.00 1.94 8.58
CA ILE A 80 5.88 3.28 8.00
C ILE A 80 4.41 3.62 7.76
N ILE A 81 3.62 2.68 7.21
CA ILE A 81 2.19 2.94 6.98
C ILE A 81 1.42 3.12 8.29
N VAL A 82 1.77 2.37 9.34
CA VAL A 82 1.18 2.53 10.68
C VAL A 82 1.54 3.89 11.29
N GLU A 83 2.80 4.32 11.21
CA GLU A 83 3.26 5.63 11.68
C GLU A 83 2.57 6.79 10.96
N LYS A 84 2.27 6.64 9.67
CA LYS A 84 1.52 7.62 8.88
C LYS A 84 -0.01 7.49 9.06
N ASN A 85 -0.46 6.73 10.06
CA ASN A 85 -1.86 6.46 10.35
C ASN A 85 -2.65 6.00 9.11
N TYR A 86 -2.04 5.18 8.26
CA TYR A 86 -2.60 4.66 7.01
C TYR A 86 -2.99 5.74 5.98
N GLY A 87 -2.52 6.98 6.14
CA GLY A 87 -2.67 8.04 5.15
C GLY A 87 -1.61 7.94 4.07
N PHE A 88 -2.00 8.20 2.81
CA PHE A 88 -1.04 8.38 1.72
C PHE A 88 -0.91 9.87 1.37
N ASN A 89 0.32 10.36 1.45
CA ASN A 89 0.75 11.64 0.91
C ASN A 89 2.08 11.37 0.19
N PHE A 90 2.09 11.53 -1.13
CA PHE A 90 3.24 11.19 -1.96
C PHE A 90 4.55 11.83 -1.48
N ASN A 91 4.53 13.11 -1.12
CA ASN A 91 5.72 13.84 -0.70
C ASN A 91 6.16 13.52 0.74
N ALA A 92 5.29 12.95 1.55
CA ALA A 92 5.53 12.75 2.99
C ALA A 92 5.58 11.27 3.41
N LEU A 93 5.41 10.33 2.48
CA LEU A 93 5.41 8.90 2.77
C LEU A 93 6.81 8.33 2.99
N GLY A 94 7.86 8.95 2.42
CA GLY A 94 9.25 8.43 2.44
C GLY A 94 9.38 7.08 1.71
N HIS A 95 10.39 6.26 2.00
CA HIS A 95 10.54 4.88 1.50
C HIS A 95 9.46 3.88 2.00
N GLY A 96 8.18 4.26 2.01
CA GLY A 96 7.09 3.51 2.62
C GLY A 96 6.33 2.55 1.71
N ALA A 97 6.24 2.81 0.41
CA ALA A 97 5.44 1.99 -0.51
C ALA A 97 5.89 2.06 -1.97
N TYR A 98 5.62 0.98 -2.70
CA TYR A 98 5.75 0.86 -4.16
C TYR A 98 4.40 0.45 -4.72
N LEU A 99 3.74 1.33 -5.47
CA LEU A 99 2.34 1.19 -5.87
C LEU A 99 2.15 1.43 -7.37
N MET A 100 1.16 0.77 -7.96
CA MET A 100 0.62 1.07 -9.28
C MET A 100 -0.84 1.47 -9.14
N SER A 101 -1.22 2.61 -9.71
CA SER A 101 -2.58 3.13 -9.66
C SER A 101 -3.39 2.81 -10.91
N SER A 102 -4.71 2.82 -10.76
CA SER A 102 -5.69 2.53 -11.81
C SER A 102 -5.66 3.49 -13.01
N ASN A 103 -4.92 4.59 -12.91
CA ASN A 103 -4.63 5.53 -14.01
C ASN A 103 -3.27 5.26 -14.69
N ALA A 104 -2.69 4.07 -14.51
CA ALA A 104 -1.37 3.68 -14.99
C ALA A 104 -0.17 4.43 -14.36
N GLY A 105 -0.40 5.23 -13.31
CA GLY A 105 0.67 5.85 -12.54
C GLY A 105 1.44 4.84 -11.67
N SER A 106 2.73 5.07 -11.49
CA SER A 106 3.57 4.38 -10.51
C SER A 106 3.98 5.34 -9.40
N TRP A 107 4.00 4.83 -8.16
CA TRP A 107 4.35 5.60 -6.98
C TRP A 107 5.45 4.86 -6.24
N SER A 108 6.61 5.49 -6.20
CA SER A 108 7.72 5.08 -5.36
C SER A 108 8.42 6.35 -4.94
N THR A 109 8.77 6.41 -3.67
CA THR A 109 9.27 7.64 -3.06
C THR A 109 10.60 7.28 -2.40
N ARG A 110 11.60 8.15 -2.60
CA ARG A 110 12.95 7.94 -2.08
C ARG A 110 13.23 8.79 -0.86
N ASP A 111 13.94 8.24 0.11
CA ASP A 111 14.51 9.08 1.17
C ASP A 111 15.63 9.89 0.51
N GLU A 112 15.48 11.21 0.49
CA GLU A 112 16.56 12.09 0.06
C GLU A 112 17.57 12.19 1.20
N ILE A 113 18.79 11.68 0.96
CA ILE A 113 19.93 11.99 1.81
C ILE A 113 20.40 13.38 1.39
N GLU A 114 20.06 14.40 2.19
CA GLU A 114 20.64 15.71 2.06
C GLU A 114 22.11 15.65 2.54
N TYR A 115 23.05 15.62 1.59
CA TYR A 115 24.45 15.82 1.91
C TYR A 115 24.66 17.29 2.28
N VAL A 116 24.65 17.60 3.57
CA VAL A 116 25.13 18.89 4.06
C VAL A 116 26.65 18.90 3.89
N TYR A 117 27.13 19.50 2.81
CA TYR A 117 28.53 19.90 2.73
C TYR A 117 28.74 21.07 3.70
N ASP A 118 29.24 20.77 4.89
CA ASP A 118 29.74 21.79 5.81
C ASP A 118 31.04 22.36 5.22
N TYR A 119 30.91 23.38 4.37
CA TYR A 119 32.04 24.16 3.89
C TYR A 119 32.55 25.05 5.03
N LYS A 120 33.21 24.45 6.02
CA LYS A 120 34.15 25.17 6.88
C LYS A 120 35.46 25.30 6.15
N TYR A 121 35.56 26.32 5.30
CA TYR A 121 36.84 26.82 4.82
C TYR A 121 37.41 27.83 5.81
N GLN A 122 38.58 27.46 6.35
CA GLN A 122 39.74 28.26 6.76
C GLN A 122 39.59 29.24 7.93
#